data_AF-A0A5C5D6J1-F1
#
_entry.id   AF-A0A5C5D6J1-F1
#
_cell.length_a   1.000
_cell.length_b   1.000
_cell.length_c   1.000
_cell.angle_alpha   90.00
_cell.angle_beta   90.00
_cell.angle_gamma   90.00
#
_symmetry.space_group_name_H-M   'P 1'
#
loop_
_entity.id
_entity.type
_entity.pdbx_description
1 polymer ?
#
loop_
_entity_poly.entity_id
_entity_poly.type
_entity_poly.pdbx_seq_one_letter_code
_entity_poly.pdbx_strand_id
1 'polypeptide(L)'
;MRDFLFFDFLFANALEYIAYAITCCVVLYLCTRKTIGYIFDPFHFYYTFTFGTSYAIVIILYAHGLVSDYYFSFLALYAILFLFCFILTSSLSSRRARSSGIFYRLTYTCERQEGLLIKFLIFIYFLCAAIYIGKVSTAVFYSSRFEANRGLGGVVRIMDALRLIIAAWLFVYFLRIKKKKYLLGAIFVSLIGALLSGAKFALLEQLYVMFVAGFIAERKKIKLTFGVLFLFLLLGALLLFFVLAILSQTSVAIGYVNSQYIPGAPVTVELLILRVLANGDQYYLSLTNQILENISIQHPLLQMFANTFGNGLMSNLFDFDFANSDVGRQIWLNWYPNDPIMRGPANHFDLTGYVYFGYVGGMIFSCFIGAILGKINGFKKKYIHSSAVAVAFISALYCRSLAIVLNPSVGIAYIIDVFIILILIWIIASVCREVNKSVN
;
A
#
# COMPACT_ATOMS: atom_id res chain seq x y z
N MET A 1 -11.02 20.51 10.73
CA MET A 1 -12.35 21.02 10.43
C MET A 1 -13.18 19.77 10.35
N ARG A 2 -14.37 19.75 10.97
CA ARG A 2 -15.24 18.56 10.86
C ARG A 2 -15.49 18.25 9.40
N ASP A 3 -15.65 16.96 9.11
CA ASP A 3 -15.83 16.43 7.77
C ASP A 3 -16.94 17.14 6.97
N PHE A 4 -18.13 17.33 7.54
CA PHE A 4 -19.24 18.00 6.85
C PHE A 4 -18.93 19.46 6.49
N LEU A 5 -18.34 20.23 7.41
CA LEU A 5 -17.91 21.62 7.15
C LEU A 5 -16.84 21.69 6.05
N PHE A 6 -15.92 20.72 6.05
CA PHE A 6 -14.89 20.63 5.04
C PHE A 6 -15.47 20.33 3.66
N PHE A 7 -16.42 19.39 3.58
CA PHE A 7 -17.07 19.07 2.30
C PHE A 7 -17.88 20.25 1.78
N ASP A 8 -18.66 20.94 2.62
CA ASP A 8 -19.37 22.16 2.21
C ASP A 8 -18.42 23.22 1.64
N PHE A 9 -17.31 23.49 2.34
CA PHE A 9 -16.27 24.41 1.88
C PHE A 9 -15.64 23.96 0.55
N LEU A 10 -15.30 22.68 0.42
CA LEU A 10 -14.61 22.16 -0.74
C LEU A 10 -15.51 22.17 -1.98
N PHE A 11 -16.78 21.77 -1.85
CA PHE A 11 -17.73 21.78 -2.96
C PHE A 11 -18.08 23.20 -3.40
N ALA A 12 -18.10 24.17 -2.48
CA ALA A 12 -18.19 25.58 -2.83
C ALA A 12 -16.97 26.09 -3.65
N ASN A 13 -15.79 25.49 -3.47
CA ASN A 13 -14.55 25.85 -4.16
C ASN A 13 -14.02 24.73 -5.08
N ALA A 14 -14.92 23.91 -5.64
CA ALA A 14 -14.53 22.67 -6.32
C ALA A 14 -13.61 22.89 -7.54
N LEU A 15 -13.82 23.96 -8.30
CA LEU A 15 -12.99 24.28 -9.47
C LEU A 15 -11.55 24.62 -9.09
N GLU A 16 -11.37 25.38 -8.00
CA GLU A 16 -10.05 25.71 -7.46
C GLU A 16 -9.34 24.44 -6.97
N TYR A 17 -10.06 23.58 -6.24
CA TYR A 17 -9.53 22.29 -5.79
C TYR A 17 -9.08 21.41 -6.97
N ILE A 18 -9.90 21.27 -8.02
CA ILE A 18 -9.57 20.46 -9.19
C ILE A 18 -8.32 20.99 -9.89
N ALA A 19 -8.18 22.32 -10.02
CA ALA A 19 -7.01 22.94 -10.61
C ALA A 19 -5.74 22.62 -9.81
N TYR A 20 -5.78 22.73 -8.48
CA TYR A 20 -4.65 22.34 -7.62
C TYR A 20 -4.37 20.84 -7.67
N ALA A 21 -5.39 19.98 -7.67
CA ALA A 21 -5.22 18.53 -7.73
C ALA A 21 -4.54 18.08 -9.02
N ILE A 22 -4.98 18.60 -10.18
CA ILE A 22 -4.36 18.32 -11.47
C ILE A 22 -2.91 18.81 -11.48
N THR A 23 -2.67 20.05 -11.02
CA THR A 23 -1.33 20.64 -10.98
C THR A 23 -0.37 19.81 -10.10
N CYS A 24 -0.79 19.46 -8.89
CA CYS A 24 -0.03 18.61 -7.98
C CYS A 24 0.27 17.24 -8.57
N CYS A 25 -0.73 16.57 -9.16
CA CYS A 25 -0.53 15.27 -9.81
C CYS A 25 0.49 15.37 -10.96
N VAL A 26 0.40 16.40 -11.81
CA VAL A 26 1.32 16.61 -12.92
C VAL A 26 2.73 16.88 -12.41
N VAL A 27 2.91 17.75 -11.43
CA VAL A 27 4.22 18.07 -10.85
C VAL A 27 4.85 16.82 -10.23
N LEU A 28 4.12 16.10 -9.37
CA LEU A 28 4.61 14.86 -8.74
C LEU A 28 4.95 13.79 -9.79
N TYR A 29 4.16 13.68 -10.86
CA TYR A 29 4.43 12.78 -11.98
C TYR A 29 5.74 13.15 -12.69
N LEU A 30 5.90 14.42 -13.06
CA LEU A 30 7.07 14.90 -13.78
C LEU A 30 8.37 14.72 -12.99
N CYS A 31 8.32 14.93 -11.67
CA CYS A 31 9.44 14.73 -10.77
C CYS A 31 9.86 13.25 -10.66
N THR A 32 8.91 12.31 -10.77
CA THR A 32 9.16 10.89 -10.44
C THR A 32 9.25 9.98 -11.67
N ARG A 33 8.73 10.39 -12.84
CA ARG A 33 8.65 9.57 -14.07
C ARG A 33 9.98 8.97 -14.51
N LYS A 34 11.08 9.72 -14.40
CA LYS A 34 12.43 9.25 -14.81
C LYS A 34 12.97 8.20 -13.84
N THR A 35 12.67 8.36 -12.55
CA THR A 35 13.14 7.47 -11.48
C THR A 35 12.41 6.13 -11.51
N ILE A 36 11.11 6.14 -11.76
CA ILE A 36 10.25 4.95 -11.77
C ILE A 36 10.35 4.18 -13.09
N GLY A 37 10.24 4.88 -14.22
CA GLY A 37 10.55 4.36 -15.55
C GLY A 37 9.37 3.86 -16.41
N TYR A 38 8.17 3.66 -15.85
CA TYR A 38 6.95 3.30 -16.60
C TYR A 38 5.67 3.85 -15.93
N ILE A 39 4.63 4.09 -16.73
CA ILE A 39 3.39 4.77 -16.32
C ILE A 39 2.51 3.92 -15.39
N PHE A 40 2.43 2.61 -15.65
CA PHE A 40 1.60 1.69 -14.87
C PHE A 40 2.24 1.23 -13.56
N ASP A 41 3.25 1.96 -13.09
CA ASP A 41 3.89 1.62 -11.84
C ASP A 41 2.99 2.00 -10.66
N PRO A 42 2.79 1.10 -9.68
CA PRO A 42 1.96 1.39 -8.52
C PRO A 42 2.39 2.65 -7.76
N PHE A 43 3.65 3.06 -7.83
CA PHE A 43 4.09 4.31 -7.20
C PHE A 43 3.30 5.53 -7.69
N HIS A 44 2.88 5.57 -8.96
CA HIS A 44 2.05 6.66 -9.46
C HIS A 44 0.65 6.66 -8.84
N PHE A 45 0.10 5.50 -8.51
CA PHE A 45 -1.16 5.43 -7.77
C PHE A 45 -0.98 5.88 -6.31
N TYR A 46 -0.02 5.28 -5.59
CA TYR A 46 0.18 5.54 -4.16
C TYR A 46 0.73 6.93 -3.85
N TYR A 47 1.61 7.46 -4.69
CA TYR A 47 2.26 8.74 -4.46
C TYR A 47 1.65 9.81 -5.36
N THR A 48 1.77 9.69 -6.68
CA THR A 48 1.35 10.77 -7.60
C THR A 48 -0.15 11.10 -7.48
N PHE A 49 -1.03 10.09 -7.52
CA PHE A 49 -2.47 10.30 -7.44
C PHE A 49 -2.91 10.61 -6.01
N THR A 50 -2.64 9.73 -5.04
CA THR A 50 -3.11 9.94 -3.66
C THR A 50 -2.56 11.23 -3.06
N PHE A 51 -1.24 11.46 -3.07
CA PHE A 51 -0.69 12.72 -2.53
C PHE A 51 -0.98 13.91 -3.41
N GLY A 52 -1.16 13.74 -4.73
CA GLY A 52 -1.61 14.83 -5.59
C GLY A 52 -3.00 15.35 -5.18
N THR A 53 -3.94 14.44 -4.91
CA THR A 53 -5.28 14.80 -4.42
C THR A 53 -5.27 15.32 -2.99
N SER A 54 -4.42 14.78 -2.11
CA SER A 54 -4.38 15.19 -0.70
C SER A 54 -3.61 16.49 -0.47
N TYR A 55 -2.49 16.73 -1.17
CA TYR A 55 -1.77 18.01 -1.08
C TYR A 55 -2.54 19.16 -1.72
N ALA A 56 -3.42 18.90 -2.70
CA ALA A 56 -4.36 19.91 -3.17
C ALA A 56 -5.32 20.39 -2.07
N ILE A 57 -5.72 19.50 -1.15
CA ILE A 57 -6.50 19.89 0.04
C ILE A 57 -5.67 20.79 0.95
N VAL A 58 -4.39 20.50 1.15
CA VAL A 58 -3.50 21.36 1.95
C VAL A 58 -3.36 22.75 1.31
N ILE A 59 -3.18 22.81 -0.01
CA ILE A 59 -3.01 24.07 -0.75
C ILE A 59 -4.28 24.92 -0.69
N ILE A 60 -5.47 24.34 -0.93
CA ILE A 60 -6.72 25.12 -0.89
C ILE A 60 -7.03 25.61 0.53
N LEU A 61 -6.78 24.79 1.56
CA LEU A 61 -6.98 25.23 2.94
C LEU A 61 -5.99 26.34 3.34
N TYR A 62 -4.75 26.27 2.84
CA TYR A 62 -3.75 27.32 3.05
C TYR A 62 -4.12 28.62 2.34
N ALA A 63 -4.56 28.55 1.07
CA ALA A 63 -4.97 29.71 0.29
C ALA A 63 -6.12 30.50 0.94
N HIS A 64 -7.01 29.79 1.65
CA HIS A 64 -8.13 30.38 2.40
C HIS A 64 -7.80 30.69 3.87
N GLY A 65 -6.52 30.61 4.29
CA GLY A 65 -6.08 30.98 5.64
C GLY A 65 -6.50 30.01 6.76
N LEU A 66 -6.95 28.80 6.41
CA LEU A 66 -7.39 27.77 7.37
C LEU A 66 -6.24 26.92 7.92
N VAL A 67 -5.05 27.02 7.32
CA VAL A 67 -3.82 26.34 7.72
C VAL A 67 -2.74 27.39 7.97
N SER A 68 -2.00 27.25 9.06
CA SER A 68 -0.90 28.16 9.40
C SER A 68 0.32 28.01 8.48
N ASP A 69 1.10 29.09 8.34
CA ASP A 69 2.38 29.06 7.60
C ASP A 69 3.33 27.99 8.12
N TYR A 70 3.34 27.78 9.45
CA TYR A 70 4.15 26.76 10.09
C TYR A 70 3.81 25.35 9.57
N TYR A 71 2.51 25.02 9.49
CA TYR A 71 2.07 23.71 9.01
C TYR A 71 2.28 23.49 7.52
N PHE A 72 1.99 24.50 6.72
CA PHE A 72 2.25 24.45 5.28
C PHE A 72 3.74 24.24 5.00
N SER A 73 4.61 25.01 5.68
CA SER A 73 6.06 24.96 5.47
C SER A 73 6.67 23.62 5.83
N PHE A 74 6.28 23.00 6.96
CA PHE A 74 6.86 21.70 7.35
C PHE A 74 6.41 20.59 6.40
N LEU A 75 5.15 20.56 5.98
CA LEU A 75 4.65 19.55 5.05
C LEU A 75 5.36 19.64 3.70
N ALA A 76 5.50 20.87 3.17
CA ALA A 76 6.24 21.11 1.94
C ALA A 76 7.69 20.63 2.06
N LEU A 77 8.36 20.96 3.17
CA LEU A 77 9.74 20.56 3.42
C LEU A 77 9.89 19.03 3.52
N TYR A 78 9.00 18.36 4.25
CA TYR A 78 9.01 16.89 4.38
C TYR A 78 8.80 16.20 3.05
N ALA A 79 7.85 16.69 2.23
CA ALA A 79 7.60 16.17 0.90
C ALA A 79 8.81 16.32 -0.03
N ILE A 80 9.48 17.49 0.00
CA ILE A 80 10.70 17.77 -0.77
C ILE A 80 11.84 16.84 -0.33
N LEU A 81 12.08 16.72 0.98
CA LEU A 81 13.13 15.88 1.54
C LEU A 81 12.91 14.40 1.22
N PHE A 82 11.68 13.91 1.39
CA PHE A 82 11.28 12.57 0.98
C PHE A 82 11.61 12.31 -0.49
N LEU A 83 11.17 13.21 -1.38
CA LEU A 83 11.34 13.07 -2.82
C LEU A 83 12.83 13.12 -3.22
N PHE A 84 13.59 14.04 -2.63
CA PHE A 84 15.03 14.16 -2.84
C PHE A 84 15.76 12.86 -2.46
N CYS A 85 15.53 12.36 -1.25
CA CYS A 85 16.13 11.11 -0.77
C CYS A 85 15.69 9.90 -1.61
N PHE A 86 14.42 9.84 -2.02
CA PHE A 86 13.90 8.79 -2.90
C PHE A 86 14.63 8.77 -4.26
N ILE A 87 14.75 9.92 -4.92
CA ILE A 87 15.42 10.03 -6.23
C ILE A 87 16.91 9.68 -6.09
N LEU A 88 17.59 10.25 -5.10
CA LEU A 88 19.02 10.04 -4.87
C LEU A 88 19.34 8.57 -4.64
N THR A 89 18.68 7.95 -3.66
CA THR A 89 18.93 6.54 -3.29
C THR A 89 18.49 5.57 -4.36
N SER A 90 17.43 5.87 -5.12
CA SER A 90 17.04 5.05 -6.27
C SER A 90 18.09 5.06 -7.37
N SER A 91 18.65 6.23 -7.69
CA SER A 91 19.75 6.37 -8.64
C SER A 91 20.98 5.58 -8.18
N LEU A 92 21.41 5.78 -6.93
CA LEU A 92 22.58 5.10 -6.36
C LEU A 92 22.41 3.57 -6.30
N SER A 93 21.23 3.09 -5.86
CA SER A 93 20.92 1.66 -5.77
C SER A 93 20.95 0.99 -7.15
N SER A 94 20.48 1.69 -8.19
CA SER A 94 20.46 1.17 -9.57
C SER A 94 21.85 1.05 -10.22
N ARG A 95 22.81 1.91 -9.83
CA ARG A 95 24.18 1.91 -10.39
C ARG A 95 25.06 0.81 -9.78
N ARG A 96 24.73 0.33 -8.59
CA ARG A 96 25.59 -0.64 -7.88
C ARG A 96 25.49 -2.02 -8.50
N ALA A 97 26.65 -2.59 -8.87
CA ALA A 97 26.75 -3.88 -9.54
C ALA A 97 25.92 -5.00 -8.88
N ARG A 98 25.43 -5.92 -9.73
CA ARG A 98 24.45 -6.99 -9.44
C ARG A 98 24.90 -7.95 -8.33
N SER A 99 26.19 -8.00 -8.00
CA SER A 99 26.83 -9.19 -7.42
C SER A 99 27.13 -9.18 -5.91
N SER A 100 26.80 -8.14 -5.12
CA SER A 100 27.33 -8.04 -3.74
C SER A 100 26.32 -7.84 -2.59
N GLY A 101 25.06 -8.21 -2.75
CA GLY A 101 24.03 -8.04 -1.70
C GLY A 101 23.61 -9.32 -0.97
N ILE A 102 23.21 -9.21 0.30
CA ILE A 102 22.56 -10.30 1.08
C ILE A 102 21.34 -10.84 0.31
N PHE A 103 20.50 -9.95 -0.22
CA PHE A 103 19.33 -10.35 -1.02
C PHE A 103 19.70 -11.20 -2.23
N TYR A 104 20.77 -10.84 -2.96
CA TYR A 104 21.25 -11.64 -4.09
C TYR A 104 21.66 -13.04 -3.63
N ARG A 105 22.46 -13.14 -2.56
CA ARG A 105 22.89 -14.43 -1.99
C ARG A 105 21.70 -15.29 -1.56
N LEU A 106 20.70 -14.70 -0.90
CA LEU A 106 19.46 -15.40 -0.50
C LEU A 106 18.74 -15.96 -1.73
N THR A 107 18.53 -15.13 -2.76
CA THR A 107 17.80 -15.57 -3.97
C THR A 107 18.56 -16.59 -4.82
N TYR A 108 19.89 -16.50 -4.87
CA TYR A 108 20.72 -17.41 -5.66
C TYR A 108 20.67 -18.85 -5.11
N THR A 109 20.68 -19.02 -3.79
CA THR A 109 20.52 -20.35 -3.18
C THR A 109 19.16 -20.95 -3.50
N CYS A 110 18.10 -20.14 -3.50
CA CYS A 110 16.74 -20.56 -3.81
C CYS A 110 16.54 -20.96 -5.28
N GLU A 111 17.28 -20.35 -6.23
CA GLU A 111 17.14 -20.61 -7.66
C GLU A 111 17.36 -22.07 -8.03
N ARG A 112 18.28 -22.77 -7.35
CA ARG A 112 18.56 -24.19 -7.63
C ARG A 112 17.42 -25.15 -7.30
N GLN A 113 16.49 -24.75 -6.44
CA GLN A 113 15.36 -25.58 -6.00
C GLN A 113 14.01 -24.92 -6.32
N GLU A 114 13.99 -24.05 -7.33
CA GLU A 114 12.85 -23.20 -7.65
C GLU A 114 11.51 -23.96 -7.76
N GLY A 115 11.52 -25.13 -8.41
CA GLY A 115 10.33 -25.96 -8.61
C GLY A 115 9.77 -26.60 -7.32
N LEU A 116 10.62 -26.90 -6.34
CA LEU A 116 10.20 -27.41 -5.04
C LEU A 116 9.64 -26.28 -4.18
N LEU A 117 10.34 -25.13 -4.17
CA LEU A 117 9.96 -23.98 -3.35
C LEU A 117 8.60 -23.40 -3.77
N ILE A 118 8.30 -23.30 -5.06
CA ILE A 118 6.99 -22.81 -5.51
C ILE A 118 5.85 -23.74 -5.09
N LYS A 119 6.05 -25.07 -5.16
CA LYS A 119 5.06 -26.05 -4.70
C LYS A 119 4.84 -25.94 -3.19
N PHE A 120 5.92 -25.78 -2.44
CA PHE A 120 5.87 -25.58 -0.99
C PHE A 120 5.10 -24.31 -0.60
N LEU A 121 5.34 -23.18 -1.28
CA LEU A 121 4.60 -21.95 -1.01
C LEU A 121 3.11 -22.05 -1.36
N ILE A 122 2.79 -22.70 -2.47
CA ILE A 122 1.38 -22.97 -2.84
C ILE A 122 0.72 -23.84 -1.77
N PHE A 123 1.41 -24.87 -1.28
CA PHE A 123 0.91 -25.72 -0.19
C PHE A 123 0.65 -24.91 1.08
N ILE A 124 1.61 -24.09 1.55
CA ILE A 124 1.40 -23.22 2.72
C ILE A 124 0.22 -22.27 2.48
N TYR A 125 0.13 -21.66 1.30
CA TYR A 125 -0.95 -20.74 0.98
C TYR A 125 -2.33 -21.39 1.13
N PHE A 126 -2.51 -22.60 0.57
CA PHE A 126 -3.76 -23.34 0.70
C PHE A 126 -4.01 -23.85 2.12
N LEU A 127 -2.95 -24.22 2.86
CA LEU A 127 -3.08 -24.58 4.28
C LEU A 127 -3.56 -23.37 5.11
N CYS A 128 -2.97 -22.19 4.93
CA CYS A 128 -3.42 -20.96 5.57
C CYS A 128 -4.86 -20.60 5.19
N ALA A 129 -5.21 -20.73 3.90
CA ALA A 129 -6.57 -20.51 3.42
C ALA A 129 -7.58 -21.47 4.06
N ALA A 130 -7.23 -22.75 4.20
CA ALA A 130 -8.08 -23.74 4.86
C ALA A 130 -8.28 -23.43 6.35
N ILE A 131 -7.21 -23.04 7.07
CA ILE A 131 -7.30 -22.60 8.46
C ILE A 131 -8.20 -21.37 8.60
N TYR A 132 -8.08 -20.41 7.67
CA TYR A 132 -8.88 -19.20 7.66
C TYR A 132 -10.37 -19.49 7.46
N ILE A 133 -10.72 -20.26 6.42
CA ILE A 133 -12.11 -20.65 6.13
C ILE A 133 -12.70 -21.45 7.30
N GLY A 134 -11.91 -22.38 7.86
CA GLY A 134 -12.35 -23.23 8.98
C GLY A 134 -12.69 -22.46 10.25
N LYS A 135 -12.12 -21.26 10.46
CA LYS A 135 -12.35 -20.45 11.66
C LYS A 135 -13.34 -19.29 11.47
N VAL A 136 -13.42 -18.70 10.28
CA VAL A 136 -14.27 -17.53 10.02
C VAL A 136 -15.66 -17.93 9.47
N SER A 137 -15.87 -19.20 9.09
CA SER A 137 -17.08 -19.72 8.43
C SER A 137 -17.37 -19.01 7.08
N THR A 138 -18.50 -19.32 6.42
CA THR A 138 -18.92 -18.63 5.17
C THR A 138 -19.27 -17.14 5.39
N ALA A 139 -19.26 -16.64 6.63
CA ALA A 139 -19.43 -15.24 6.95
C ALA A 139 -18.35 -14.32 6.35
N VAL A 140 -17.20 -14.86 5.90
CA VAL A 140 -16.13 -14.13 5.16
C VAL A 140 -16.68 -13.31 3.98
N PHE A 141 -17.78 -13.77 3.36
CA PHE A 141 -18.37 -13.09 2.20
C PHE A 141 -19.19 -11.84 2.56
N TYR A 142 -19.57 -11.66 3.82
CA TYR A 142 -20.57 -10.65 4.23
C TYR A 142 -20.10 -9.75 5.38
N SER A 143 -19.17 -10.19 6.25
CA SER A 143 -18.72 -9.41 7.41
C SER A 143 -17.57 -8.45 7.11
N SER A 144 -17.44 -7.39 7.92
CA SER A 144 -16.32 -6.45 7.85
C SER A 144 -15.00 -7.16 8.13
N ARG A 145 -14.01 -6.98 7.26
CA ARG A 145 -12.65 -7.57 7.36
C ARG A 145 -12.01 -7.38 8.74
N PHE A 146 -12.27 -6.25 9.39
CA PHE A 146 -11.67 -5.94 10.69
C PHE A 146 -12.26 -6.77 11.83
N GLU A 147 -13.55 -7.13 11.75
CA GLU A 147 -14.21 -8.00 12.72
C GLU A 147 -13.90 -9.48 12.45
N ALA A 148 -13.90 -9.88 11.18
CA ALA A 148 -13.63 -11.26 10.75
C ALA A 148 -12.19 -11.74 11.06
N ASN A 149 -11.22 -10.83 11.13
CA ASN A 149 -9.80 -11.16 11.30
C ASN A 149 -9.32 -11.14 12.77
N ARG A 150 -10.21 -10.93 13.74
CA ARG A 150 -9.85 -10.87 15.16
C ARG A 150 -9.25 -12.21 15.60
N GLY A 151 -7.98 -12.20 16.03
CA GLY A 151 -7.26 -13.42 16.46
C GLY A 151 -6.59 -14.23 15.34
N LEU A 152 -6.73 -13.86 14.06
CA LEU A 152 -6.11 -14.56 12.91
C LEU A 152 -5.06 -13.73 12.15
N GLY A 153 -4.66 -12.60 12.71
CA GLY A 153 -3.79 -11.61 12.04
C GLY A 153 -2.51 -12.21 11.44
N GLY A 154 -1.84 -13.12 12.14
CA GLY A 154 -0.61 -13.77 11.64
C GLY A 154 -0.84 -14.63 10.38
N VAL A 155 -1.89 -15.46 10.39
CA VAL A 155 -2.25 -16.31 9.24
C VAL A 155 -2.63 -15.46 8.04
N VAL A 156 -3.42 -14.42 8.26
CA VAL A 156 -3.86 -13.49 7.19
C VAL A 156 -2.66 -12.75 6.58
N ARG A 157 -1.68 -12.33 7.38
CA ARG A 157 -0.48 -11.64 6.86
C ARG A 157 0.40 -12.53 6.01
N ILE A 158 0.64 -13.78 6.45
CA ILE A 158 1.38 -14.76 5.64
C ILE A 158 0.62 -15.02 4.33
N MET A 159 -0.69 -15.25 4.40
CA MET A 159 -1.54 -15.46 3.22
C MET A 159 -1.52 -14.28 2.25
N ASP A 160 -1.65 -13.05 2.76
CA ASP A 160 -1.63 -11.79 1.98
C ASP A 160 -0.27 -11.55 1.31
N ALA A 161 0.84 -11.98 1.91
CA ALA A 161 2.16 -11.89 1.29
C ALA A 161 2.39 -13.01 0.26
N LEU A 162 2.01 -14.25 0.59
CA LEU A 162 2.16 -15.42 -0.28
C LEU A 162 1.38 -15.27 -1.59
N ARG A 163 0.13 -14.78 -1.55
CA ARG A 163 -0.67 -14.60 -2.78
C ARG A 163 0.04 -13.72 -3.81
N LEU A 164 0.75 -12.68 -3.36
CA LEU A 164 1.46 -11.74 -4.22
C LEU A 164 2.72 -12.37 -4.79
N ILE A 165 3.50 -13.05 -3.95
CA ILE A 165 4.72 -13.75 -4.35
C ILE A 165 4.40 -14.86 -5.36
N ILE A 166 3.40 -15.71 -5.09
CA ILE A 166 3.01 -16.82 -5.95
C ILE A 166 2.48 -16.30 -7.29
N ALA A 167 1.60 -15.28 -7.28
CA ALA A 167 1.07 -14.69 -8.51
C ALA A 167 2.18 -14.08 -9.37
N ALA A 168 3.12 -13.34 -8.77
CA ALA A 168 4.29 -12.81 -9.48
C ALA A 168 5.12 -13.93 -10.10
N TRP A 169 5.40 -14.99 -9.35
CA TRP A 169 6.24 -16.10 -9.78
C TRP A 169 5.63 -16.87 -10.95
N LEU A 170 4.33 -17.21 -10.85
CA LEU A 170 3.59 -17.85 -11.94
C LEU A 170 3.50 -16.95 -13.17
N PHE A 171 3.31 -15.64 -12.99
CA PHE A 171 3.30 -14.69 -14.09
C PHE A 171 4.66 -14.61 -14.80
N VAL A 172 5.78 -14.65 -14.06
CA VAL A 172 7.12 -14.70 -14.67
C VAL A 172 7.32 -15.98 -15.48
N TYR A 173 6.84 -17.14 -14.99
CA TYR A 173 6.88 -18.37 -15.79
C TYR A 173 6.00 -18.30 -17.03
N PHE A 174 4.84 -17.65 -16.96
CA PHE A 174 4.04 -17.38 -18.15
C PHE A 174 4.83 -16.55 -19.17
N LEU A 175 5.51 -15.48 -18.74
CA LEU A 175 6.27 -14.62 -19.66
C LEU A 175 7.43 -15.36 -20.36
N ARG A 176 8.13 -16.24 -19.63
CA ARG A 176 9.29 -16.99 -20.14
C ARG A 176 8.92 -18.21 -20.96
N ILE A 177 8.01 -19.03 -20.43
CA ILE A 177 7.65 -20.34 -20.99
C ILE A 177 6.47 -20.22 -21.97
N LYS A 178 5.70 -19.12 -21.90
CA LYS A 178 4.52 -18.83 -22.75
C LYS A 178 3.39 -19.87 -22.67
N LYS A 179 3.36 -20.69 -21.62
CA LYS A 179 2.26 -21.65 -21.37
C LYS A 179 1.12 -20.99 -20.61
N LYS A 180 -0.08 -21.00 -21.20
CA LYS A 180 -1.30 -20.37 -20.64
C LYS A 180 -1.67 -20.85 -19.22
N LYS A 181 -1.32 -22.10 -18.86
CA LYS A 181 -1.59 -22.65 -17.52
C LYS A 181 -1.01 -21.81 -16.38
N TYR A 182 0.14 -21.15 -16.59
CA TYR A 182 0.76 -20.31 -15.56
C TYR A 182 0.04 -18.97 -15.39
N LEU A 183 -0.48 -18.41 -16.48
CA LEU A 183 -1.34 -17.22 -16.42
C LEU A 183 -2.66 -17.53 -15.73
N LEU A 184 -3.30 -18.64 -16.11
CA LEU A 184 -4.53 -19.11 -15.46
C LEU A 184 -4.30 -19.39 -13.97
N GLY A 185 -3.17 -20.01 -13.61
CA GLY A 185 -2.78 -20.22 -12.21
C GLY A 185 -2.58 -18.91 -11.44
N ALA A 186 -1.91 -17.92 -12.05
CA ALA A 186 -1.74 -16.60 -11.44
C ALA A 186 -3.09 -15.90 -11.21
N ILE A 187 -4.00 -15.94 -12.19
CA ILE A 187 -5.36 -15.39 -12.08
C ILE A 187 -6.15 -16.13 -11.00
N PHE A 188 -6.08 -17.45 -10.96
CA PHE A 188 -6.78 -18.27 -9.98
C PHE A 188 -6.35 -17.98 -8.54
N VAL A 189 -5.03 -17.94 -8.29
CA VAL A 189 -4.49 -17.50 -6.98
C VAL A 189 -4.92 -16.07 -6.66
N SER A 190 -5.07 -15.23 -7.67
CA SER A 190 -5.52 -13.85 -7.48
C SER A 190 -6.98 -13.74 -7.08
N LEU A 191 -7.85 -14.52 -7.72
CA LEU A 191 -9.27 -14.56 -7.39
C LEU A 191 -9.49 -15.11 -5.98
N ILE A 192 -8.83 -16.22 -5.62
CA ILE A 192 -8.90 -16.76 -4.26
C ILE A 192 -8.37 -15.73 -3.25
N GLY A 193 -7.22 -15.11 -3.54
CA GLY A 193 -6.64 -14.08 -2.69
C GLY A 193 -7.55 -12.88 -2.48
N ALA A 194 -8.25 -12.43 -3.51
CA ALA A 194 -9.21 -11.34 -3.43
C ALA A 194 -10.46 -11.73 -2.62
N LEU A 195 -10.98 -12.95 -2.83
CA LEU A 195 -12.13 -13.47 -2.08
C LEU A 195 -11.83 -13.63 -0.59
N LEU A 196 -10.69 -14.24 -0.24
CA LEU A 196 -10.32 -14.50 1.16
C LEU A 196 -9.88 -13.24 1.92
N SER A 197 -9.30 -12.26 1.23
CA SER A 197 -8.84 -11.03 1.88
C SER A 197 -10.00 -10.09 2.22
N GLY A 198 -11.19 -10.30 1.64
CA GLY A 198 -12.37 -9.43 1.81
C GLY A 198 -12.14 -7.99 1.33
N ALA A 199 -10.98 -7.69 0.75
CA ALA A 199 -10.51 -6.35 0.44
C ALA A 199 -10.53 -6.13 -1.07
N LYS A 200 -11.37 -5.19 -1.53
CA LYS A 200 -11.48 -4.75 -2.94
C LYS A 200 -10.12 -4.32 -3.52
N PHE A 201 -9.25 -3.80 -2.66
CA PHE A 201 -7.90 -3.35 -3.00
C PHE A 201 -6.94 -4.51 -3.33
N ALA A 202 -7.20 -5.73 -2.86
CA ALA A 202 -6.34 -6.90 -3.07
C ALA A 202 -6.12 -7.22 -4.55
N LEU A 203 -7.18 -7.14 -5.36
CA LEU A 203 -7.11 -7.44 -6.79
C LEU A 203 -6.23 -6.42 -7.51
N LEU A 204 -6.36 -5.14 -7.15
CA LEU A 204 -5.54 -4.06 -7.70
C LEU A 204 -4.07 -4.21 -7.31
N GLU A 205 -3.78 -4.52 -6.03
CA GLU A 205 -2.43 -4.80 -5.53
C GLU A 205 -1.76 -5.95 -6.31
N GLN A 206 -2.54 -6.98 -6.66
CA GLN A 206 -2.04 -8.14 -7.39
C GLN A 206 -1.77 -7.85 -8.87
N LEU A 207 -2.62 -7.04 -9.51
CA LEU A 207 -2.35 -6.52 -10.85
C LEU A 207 -1.06 -5.69 -10.87
N TYR A 208 -0.85 -4.82 -9.88
CA TYR A 208 0.38 -4.04 -9.77
C TYR A 208 1.62 -4.92 -9.58
N VAL A 209 1.55 -5.94 -8.74
CA VAL A 209 2.65 -6.90 -8.55
C VAL A 209 2.98 -7.63 -9.87
N MET A 210 1.98 -8.04 -10.65
CA MET A 210 2.22 -8.66 -11.96
C MET A 210 2.85 -7.68 -12.96
N PHE A 211 2.42 -6.42 -13.00
CA PHE A 211 3.03 -5.41 -13.87
C PHE A 211 4.50 -5.15 -13.50
N VAL A 212 4.80 -5.01 -12.21
CA VAL A 212 6.17 -4.86 -11.72
C VAL A 212 6.99 -6.10 -12.09
N ALA A 213 6.46 -7.31 -11.89
CA ALA A 213 7.14 -8.55 -12.24
C ALA A 213 7.44 -8.64 -13.74
N GLY A 214 6.50 -8.23 -14.60
CA GLY A 214 6.72 -8.16 -16.05
C GLY A 214 7.78 -7.15 -16.45
N PHE A 215 7.80 -5.98 -15.80
CA PHE A 215 8.85 -4.97 -16.01
C PHE A 215 10.23 -5.51 -15.64
N ILE A 216 10.39 -6.17 -14.49
CA ILE A 216 11.69 -6.71 -14.06
C ILE A 216 12.10 -7.92 -14.93
N ALA A 217 11.17 -8.83 -15.24
CA ALA A 217 11.48 -10.07 -15.95
C ALA A 217 11.97 -9.84 -17.38
N GLU A 218 11.33 -8.92 -18.12
CA GLU A 218 11.52 -8.77 -19.57
C GLU A 218 12.00 -7.37 -19.99
N ARG A 219 12.09 -6.41 -19.05
CA ARG A 219 12.29 -4.98 -19.35
C ARG A 219 11.28 -4.42 -20.36
N LYS A 220 10.18 -5.13 -20.59
CA LYS A 220 9.12 -4.72 -21.50
C LYS A 220 8.34 -3.61 -20.82
N LYS A 221 8.60 -2.39 -21.25
CA LYS A 221 7.61 -1.33 -21.11
C LYS A 221 6.38 -1.83 -21.88
N ILE A 222 5.25 -1.99 -21.19
CA ILE A 222 3.98 -2.26 -21.88
C ILE A 222 3.81 -1.11 -22.86
N LYS A 223 3.99 -1.38 -24.16
CA LYS A 223 3.67 -0.40 -25.19
C LYS A 223 2.14 -0.28 -25.17
N LEU A 224 1.65 0.93 -25.01
CA LEU A 224 0.23 1.25 -25.14
C LEU A 224 -0.18 1.00 -26.61
N THR A 225 -0.47 -0.24 -26.95
CA THR A 225 -1.15 -0.57 -28.20
C THR A 225 -2.64 -0.36 -28.01
N PHE A 226 -3.37 -0.07 -29.08
CA PHE A 226 -4.81 0.17 -29.03
C PHE A 226 -5.56 -0.99 -28.37
N GLY A 227 -5.18 -2.25 -28.64
CA GLY A 227 -5.79 -3.42 -27.99
C GLY A 227 -5.53 -3.50 -26.48
N VAL A 228 -4.34 -3.11 -26.01
CA VAL A 228 -4.03 -3.05 -24.57
C VAL A 228 -4.81 -1.91 -23.91
N LEU A 229 -4.92 -0.75 -24.57
CA LEU A 229 -5.71 0.37 -24.09
C LEU A 229 -7.20 0.00 -23.99
N PHE A 230 -7.76 -0.66 -25.01
CA PHE A 230 -9.14 -1.13 -25.00
C PHE A 230 -9.39 -2.14 -23.88
N LEU A 231 -8.52 -3.13 -23.72
CA LEU A 231 -8.62 -4.09 -22.61
C LEU A 231 -8.56 -3.39 -21.25
N PHE A 232 -7.71 -2.38 -21.11
CA PHE A 232 -7.59 -1.59 -19.88
C PHE A 232 -8.84 -0.76 -19.62
N LEU A 233 -9.41 -0.11 -20.64
CA LEU A 233 -10.68 0.62 -20.53
C LEU A 233 -11.82 -0.32 -20.16
N LEU A 234 -11.88 -1.52 -20.75
CA LEU A 234 -12.88 -2.54 -20.42
C LEU A 234 -12.74 -3.00 -18.97
N LEU A 235 -11.54 -3.37 -18.53
CA LEU A 235 -11.28 -3.77 -17.14
C LEU A 235 -11.56 -2.62 -16.17
N GLY A 236 -11.18 -1.39 -16.53
CA GLY A 236 -11.46 -0.19 -15.75
C GLY A 236 -12.96 0.08 -15.63
N ALA A 237 -13.72 -0.07 -16.72
CA ALA A 237 -15.18 0.08 -16.72
C ALA A 237 -15.86 -1.00 -15.87
N LEU A 238 -15.42 -2.26 -15.99
CA LEU A 238 -15.92 -3.36 -15.15
C LEU A 238 -15.64 -3.12 -13.66
N LEU A 239 -14.44 -2.64 -13.34
CA LEU A 239 -14.06 -2.32 -11.96
C LEU A 239 -14.85 -1.12 -11.45
N LEU A 240 -15.05 -0.09 -12.27
CA LEU A 240 -15.87 1.08 -11.93
C LEU A 240 -17.33 0.69 -11.70
N PHE A 241 -17.91 -0.14 -12.56
CA PHE A 241 -19.26 -0.67 -12.39
C PHE A 241 -19.38 -1.46 -11.08
N PHE A 242 -18.41 -2.33 -10.78
CA PHE A 242 -18.36 -3.07 -9.52
C PHE A 242 -18.25 -2.13 -8.30
N VAL A 243 -17.42 -1.08 -8.37
CA VAL A 243 -17.29 -0.09 -7.30
C VAL A 243 -18.60 0.66 -7.10
N LEU A 244 -19.25 1.11 -8.16
CA LEU A 244 -20.54 1.82 -8.11
C LEU A 244 -21.65 0.93 -7.54
N ALA A 245 -21.70 -0.35 -7.95
CA ALA A 245 -22.67 -1.32 -7.43
C ALA A 245 -22.52 -1.49 -5.91
N ILE A 246 -21.28 -1.60 -5.40
CA ILE A 246 -21.10 -1.71 -3.95
C ILE A 246 -21.35 -0.39 -3.24
N LEU A 247 -20.99 0.75 -3.83
CA LEU A 247 -21.31 2.06 -3.25
C LEU A 247 -22.82 2.23 -3.08
N SER A 248 -23.61 1.78 -4.06
CA SER A 248 -25.07 1.77 -3.97
C SER A 248 -25.58 0.89 -2.84
N GLN A 249 -25.02 -0.31 -2.65
CA GLN A 249 -25.42 -1.18 -1.53
C GLN A 249 -25.05 -0.56 -0.17
N THR A 250 -23.85 0.02 -0.07
CA THR A 250 -23.41 0.66 1.17
C THR A 250 -24.21 1.92 1.48
N SER A 251 -24.61 2.70 0.47
CA SER A 251 -25.39 3.93 0.67
C SER A 251 -26.76 3.63 1.27
N VAL A 252 -27.43 2.57 0.80
CA VAL A 252 -28.69 2.08 1.36
C VAL A 252 -28.49 1.62 2.81
N ALA A 253 -27.42 0.87 3.09
CA ALA A 253 -27.15 0.35 4.43
C ALA A 253 -26.90 1.45 5.48
N ILE A 254 -26.31 2.58 5.08
CA ILE A 254 -26.02 3.71 5.98
C ILE A 254 -27.12 4.79 5.98
N GLY A 255 -28.19 4.60 5.22
CA GLY A 255 -29.27 5.60 5.08
C GLY A 255 -28.90 6.85 4.27
N TYR A 256 -27.79 6.81 3.51
CA TYR A 256 -27.37 7.91 2.64
C TYR A 256 -28.01 7.75 1.27
N VAL A 257 -29.27 8.21 1.15
CA VAL A 257 -30.15 7.93 -0.01
C VAL A 257 -30.18 9.07 -1.03
N ASN A 258 -29.80 10.29 -0.63
CA ASN A 258 -29.80 11.47 -1.48
C ASN A 258 -28.43 12.17 -1.45
N SER A 259 -28.04 12.74 -2.60
CA SER A 259 -26.82 13.53 -2.75
C SER A 259 -26.95 14.80 -1.91
N GLN A 260 -25.98 15.08 -1.04
CA GLN A 260 -26.03 16.25 -0.15
C GLN A 260 -25.23 17.44 -0.69
N TYR A 261 -24.12 17.18 -1.38
CA TYR A 261 -23.15 18.21 -1.75
C TYR A 261 -23.17 18.53 -3.25
N ILE A 262 -23.65 17.61 -4.09
CA ILE A 262 -23.75 17.77 -5.55
C ILE A 262 -25.24 17.68 -5.97
N PRO A 263 -25.96 18.82 -6.03
CA PRO A 263 -27.37 18.82 -6.42
C PRO A 263 -27.60 18.16 -7.79
N GLY A 264 -28.52 17.18 -7.83
CA GLY A 264 -28.90 16.48 -9.06
C GLY A 264 -27.98 15.34 -9.51
N ALA A 265 -26.87 15.08 -8.80
CA ALA A 265 -26.01 13.94 -9.10
C ALA A 265 -26.53 12.62 -8.46
N PRO A 266 -26.24 11.45 -9.07
CA PRO A 266 -26.47 10.17 -8.40
C PRO A 266 -25.60 10.04 -7.15
N VAL A 267 -26.17 9.52 -6.07
CA VAL A 267 -25.47 9.30 -4.79
C VAL A 267 -24.19 8.50 -4.95
N THR A 268 -24.19 7.51 -5.84
CA THR A 268 -23.01 6.68 -6.09
C THR A 268 -21.83 7.46 -6.67
N VAL A 269 -22.10 8.52 -7.44
CA VAL A 269 -21.09 9.43 -7.98
C VAL A 269 -20.54 10.34 -6.89
N GLU A 270 -21.41 10.91 -6.05
CA GLU A 270 -20.98 11.72 -4.91
C GLU A 270 -20.14 10.91 -3.92
N LEU A 271 -20.57 9.70 -3.55
CA LEU A 271 -19.80 8.81 -2.68
C LEU A 271 -18.45 8.39 -3.29
N LEU A 272 -18.37 8.26 -4.61
CA LEU A 272 -17.10 7.99 -5.29
C LEU A 272 -16.15 9.19 -5.17
N ILE A 273 -16.65 10.40 -5.38
CA ILE A 273 -15.86 11.64 -5.23
C ILE A 273 -15.42 11.80 -3.78
N LEU A 274 -16.35 11.68 -2.82
CA LEU A 274 -16.05 11.73 -1.38
C LEU A 274 -14.97 10.72 -0.99
N ARG A 275 -14.92 9.54 -1.62
CA ARG A 275 -13.86 8.54 -1.38
C ARG A 275 -12.49 8.98 -1.90
N VAL A 276 -12.43 9.71 -3.01
CA VAL A 276 -11.18 10.29 -3.50
C VAL A 276 -10.73 11.43 -2.58
N LEU A 277 -11.67 12.28 -2.14
CA LEU A 277 -11.41 13.38 -1.22
C LEU A 277 -10.96 12.88 0.16
N ALA A 278 -11.52 11.76 0.62
CA ALA A 278 -11.13 11.11 1.87
C ALA A 278 -9.65 10.67 1.89
N ASN A 279 -8.94 10.63 0.75
CA ASN A 279 -7.49 10.43 0.77
C ASN A 279 -6.73 11.52 1.54
N GLY A 280 -7.31 12.72 1.69
CA GLY A 280 -6.72 13.81 2.45
C GLY A 280 -7.44 14.13 3.76
N ASP A 281 -8.22 13.19 4.29
CA ASP A 281 -8.92 13.30 5.56
C ASP A 281 -8.04 13.70 6.73
N GLN A 282 -6.87 13.10 6.84
CA GLN A 282 -5.87 13.47 7.85
C GLN A 282 -5.50 14.94 7.81
N TYR A 283 -5.41 15.58 6.63
CA TYR A 283 -4.90 16.94 6.52
C TYR A 283 -5.96 17.94 6.95
N TYR A 284 -7.19 17.83 6.43
CA TYR A 284 -8.26 18.74 6.85
C TYR A 284 -8.74 18.48 8.29
N LEU A 285 -8.60 17.25 8.80
CA LEU A 285 -8.94 16.95 10.19
C LEU A 285 -7.86 17.40 11.18
N SER A 286 -6.57 17.38 10.80
CA SER A 286 -5.47 17.63 11.75
C SER A 286 -4.84 19.02 11.66
N LEU A 287 -4.72 19.61 10.46
CA LEU A 287 -3.97 20.85 10.26
C LEU A 287 -4.77 22.08 10.68
N THR A 288 -6.07 22.06 10.45
CA THR A 288 -6.97 23.12 10.92
C THR A 288 -7.10 23.05 12.45
N ASN A 289 -7.23 24.19 13.12
CA ASN A 289 -7.37 24.28 14.58
C ASN A 289 -6.18 23.66 15.37
N GLN A 290 -5.03 23.45 14.73
CA GLN A 290 -3.80 23.02 15.42
C GLN A 290 -3.93 21.72 16.23
N ILE A 291 -4.75 20.78 15.74
CA ILE A 291 -5.04 19.54 16.46
C ILE A 291 -3.81 18.67 16.65
N LEU A 292 -2.83 18.75 15.75
CA LEU A 292 -1.57 18.01 15.88
C LEU A 292 -0.82 18.31 17.19
N GLU A 293 -0.99 19.49 17.79
CA GLU A 293 -0.35 19.85 19.06
C GLU A 293 -1.00 19.18 20.27
N ASN A 294 -2.26 18.78 20.13
CA ASN A 294 -3.02 18.11 21.20
C ASN A 294 -2.78 16.59 21.22
N ILE A 295 -2.12 16.05 20.19
CA ILE A 295 -1.86 14.62 20.07
C ILE A 295 -0.48 14.31 20.64
N SER A 296 -0.45 13.55 21.73
CA SER A 296 0.80 13.03 22.29
C SER A 296 0.81 11.51 22.26
N ILE A 297 1.92 10.95 21.78
CA ILE A 297 2.12 9.51 21.64
C ILE A 297 3.24 9.12 22.59
N GLN A 298 2.93 8.32 23.62
CA GLN A 298 3.88 7.99 24.69
C GLN A 298 5.08 7.19 24.19
N HIS A 299 4.85 6.23 23.30
CA HIS A 299 5.90 5.34 22.77
C HIS A 299 5.92 5.29 21.23
N PRO A 300 6.42 6.35 20.57
CA PRO A 300 6.36 6.47 19.10
C PRO A 300 7.03 5.31 18.35
N LEU A 301 8.20 4.86 18.84
CA LEU A 301 8.92 3.74 18.23
C LEU A 301 8.15 2.41 18.35
N LEU A 302 7.56 2.13 19.51
CA LEU A 302 6.75 0.91 19.70
C LEU A 302 5.48 0.97 18.85
N GLN A 303 4.84 2.13 18.74
CA GLN A 303 3.68 2.34 17.89
C GLN A 303 3.99 2.07 16.41
N MET A 304 5.20 2.40 15.94
CA MET A 304 5.62 2.05 14.57
C MET A 304 5.67 0.53 14.34
N PHE A 305 6.04 -0.27 15.33
CA PHE A 305 6.11 -1.73 15.21
C PHE A 305 4.82 -2.45 15.65
N ALA A 306 3.80 -1.72 16.13
CA ALA A 306 2.52 -2.25 16.60
C ALA A 306 1.88 -3.23 15.60
N ASN A 307 1.76 -2.82 14.33
CA ASN A 307 1.20 -3.69 13.29
C ASN A 307 2.11 -4.87 12.91
N THR A 308 3.41 -4.82 13.23
CA THR A 308 4.37 -5.90 12.94
C THR A 308 4.22 -7.07 13.92
N PHE A 309 4.03 -6.79 15.20
CA PHE A 309 3.83 -7.84 16.22
C PHE A 309 2.34 -8.12 16.49
N GLY A 310 1.46 -7.19 16.11
CA GLY A 310 0.03 -7.23 16.34
C GLY A 310 -0.36 -6.42 17.57
N ASN A 311 -1.31 -5.49 17.38
CA ASN A 311 -1.73 -4.55 18.44
C ASN A 311 -2.17 -5.27 19.72
N GLY A 312 -2.89 -6.39 19.63
CA GLY A 312 -3.30 -7.15 20.81
C GLY A 312 -2.14 -7.78 21.59
N LEU A 313 -1.14 -8.32 20.90
CA LEU A 313 0.05 -8.87 21.56
C LEU A 313 0.88 -7.77 22.20
N MET A 314 1.09 -6.64 21.51
CA MET A 314 1.82 -5.52 22.09
C MET A 314 1.07 -4.88 23.26
N SER A 315 -0.25 -4.78 23.18
CA SER A 315 -1.05 -4.21 24.28
C SER A 315 -0.94 -5.07 25.55
N ASN A 316 -0.97 -6.39 25.40
CA ASN A 316 -0.78 -7.31 26.54
C ASN A 316 0.65 -7.28 27.10
N LEU A 317 1.68 -7.04 26.26
CA LEU A 317 3.08 -7.06 26.68
C LEU A 317 3.52 -5.76 27.37
N PHE A 318 2.99 -4.61 26.94
CA PHE A 318 3.41 -3.30 27.40
C PHE A 318 2.33 -2.54 28.19
N ASP A 319 1.20 -3.18 28.48
CA ASP A 319 0.04 -2.61 29.19
C ASP A 319 -0.39 -1.24 28.62
N PHE A 320 -0.43 -1.17 27.28
CA PHE A 320 -0.67 0.08 26.54
C PHE A 320 -1.62 -0.16 25.36
N ASP A 321 -2.64 0.67 25.19
CA ASP A 321 -3.59 0.54 24.08
C ASP A 321 -3.00 1.08 22.77
N PHE A 322 -2.31 0.22 22.02
CA PHE A 322 -1.76 0.55 20.71
C PHE A 322 -2.83 0.77 19.63
N ALA A 323 -4.07 0.33 19.84
CA ALA A 323 -5.14 0.47 18.85
C ALA A 323 -5.75 1.88 18.87
N ASN A 324 -5.97 2.44 20.06
CA ASN A 324 -6.49 3.81 20.21
C ASN A 324 -5.38 4.88 20.21
N SER A 325 -4.13 4.50 20.47
CA SER A 325 -2.98 5.43 20.49
C SER A 325 -2.34 5.66 19.11
N ASP A 326 -3.07 5.36 18.04
CA ASP A 326 -2.61 5.59 16.68
C ASP A 326 -2.91 7.03 16.23
N VAL A 327 -2.01 7.69 15.47
CA VAL A 327 -2.13 9.13 15.15
C VAL A 327 -3.47 9.47 14.49
N GLY A 328 -3.86 8.70 13.47
CA GLY A 328 -5.09 8.89 12.73
C GLY A 328 -6.32 8.66 13.61
N ARG A 329 -6.25 7.68 14.51
CA ARG A 329 -7.31 7.45 15.51
C ARG A 329 -7.43 8.60 16.50
N GLN A 330 -6.32 9.15 16.96
CA GLN A 330 -6.30 10.31 17.86
C GLN A 330 -6.83 11.58 17.18
N ILE A 331 -6.50 11.80 15.89
CA ILE A 331 -7.11 12.87 15.08
C ILE A 331 -8.64 12.69 15.03
N TRP A 332 -9.12 11.47 14.81
CA TRP A 332 -10.55 11.19 14.74
C TRP A 332 -11.27 11.41 16.09
N LEU A 333 -10.69 10.88 17.17
CA LEU A 333 -11.25 11.00 18.52
C LEU A 333 -11.30 12.44 19.02
N ASN A 334 -10.43 13.32 18.52
CA ASN A 334 -10.53 14.76 18.82
C ASN A 334 -11.86 15.36 18.34
N TRP A 335 -12.37 14.92 17.18
CA TRP A 335 -13.64 15.38 16.61
C TRP A 335 -14.84 14.57 17.10
N TYR A 336 -14.66 13.27 17.35
CA TYR A 336 -15.69 12.32 17.77
C TYR A 336 -15.24 11.49 19.00
N PRO A 337 -15.23 12.07 20.22
CA PRO A 337 -14.63 11.44 21.40
C PRO A 337 -15.27 10.12 21.83
N ASN A 338 -16.58 9.97 21.59
CA ASN A 338 -17.37 8.83 22.08
C ASN A 338 -17.55 7.73 21.03
N ASP A 339 -16.78 7.74 19.95
CA ASP A 339 -16.93 6.78 18.88
C ASP A 339 -16.24 5.44 19.23
N PRO A 340 -16.97 4.34 19.49
CA PRO A 340 -16.36 3.09 19.91
C PRO A 340 -15.74 2.30 18.75
N ILE A 341 -16.02 2.69 17.50
CA ILE A 341 -15.58 1.97 16.31
C ILE A 341 -14.17 2.42 15.95
N MET A 342 -13.25 1.47 15.71
CA MET A 342 -11.89 1.76 15.26
C MET A 342 -11.91 2.26 13.80
N ARG A 343 -12.11 3.58 13.64
CA ARG A 343 -12.05 4.33 12.38
C ARG A 343 -11.29 5.63 12.57
N GLY A 344 -10.82 6.19 11.46
CA GLY A 344 -10.08 7.43 11.41
C GLY A 344 -9.23 7.53 10.14
N PRO A 345 -8.64 8.71 9.91
CA PRO A 345 -7.72 8.93 8.80
C PRO A 345 -6.50 8.02 8.84
N ALA A 346 -5.85 7.85 7.69
CA ALA A 346 -4.58 7.15 7.63
C ALA A 346 -3.45 7.95 8.30
N ASN A 347 -2.38 7.26 8.70
CA ASN A 347 -1.19 7.87 9.30
C ASN A 347 -0.16 8.20 8.22
N HIS A 348 -0.36 9.25 7.41
CA HIS A 348 0.67 9.56 6.42
C HIS A 348 2.02 9.81 7.09
N PHE A 349 3.09 9.43 6.38
CA PHE A 349 4.44 9.47 6.91
C PHE A 349 4.87 10.87 7.38
N ASP A 350 4.35 11.91 6.73
CA ASP A 350 4.66 13.31 7.01
C ASP A 350 4.05 13.76 8.35
N LEU A 351 2.76 13.52 8.57
CA LEU A 351 2.08 13.81 9.84
C LEU A 351 2.60 12.92 10.97
N THR A 352 2.79 11.63 10.69
CA THR A 352 3.32 10.67 11.67
C THR A 352 4.72 11.05 12.11
N GLY A 353 5.58 11.44 11.18
CA GLY A 353 6.94 11.89 11.49
C GLY A 353 6.94 13.11 12.41
N TYR A 354 6.03 14.06 12.16
CA TYR A 354 5.86 15.23 13.02
C TYR A 354 5.39 14.85 14.43
N VAL A 355 4.31 14.08 14.54
CA VAL A 355 3.74 13.71 15.85
C VAL A 355 4.69 12.83 16.66
N TYR A 356 5.45 11.95 16.01
CA TYR A 356 6.35 11.01 16.70
C TYR A 356 7.68 11.63 17.10
N PHE A 357 8.24 12.51 16.28
CA PHE A 357 9.63 12.96 16.43
C PHE A 357 9.78 14.49 16.39
N GLY A 358 8.68 15.24 16.36
CA GLY A 358 8.67 16.69 16.24
C GLY A 358 9.12 17.16 14.85
N TYR A 359 9.39 18.47 14.75
CA TYR A 359 9.75 19.13 13.50
C TYR A 359 11.06 18.61 12.88
N VAL A 360 12.15 18.57 13.66
CA VAL A 360 13.46 18.11 13.15
C VAL A 360 13.47 16.60 12.95
N GLY A 361 12.91 15.84 13.88
CA GLY A 361 12.87 14.38 13.77
C GLY A 361 11.98 13.91 12.62
N GLY A 362 10.88 14.61 12.32
CA GLY A 362 10.03 14.34 11.17
C GLY A 362 10.74 14.55 9.82
N MET A 363 11.69 15.49 9.72
CA MET A 363 12.55 15.62 8.55
C MET A 363 13.43 14.39 8.35
N ILE A 364 14.11 13.96 9.43
CA ILE A 364 14.98 12.78 9.41
C ILE A 364 14.16 11.55 9.03
N PHE A 365 12.95 11.43 9.59
CA PHE A 365 12.02 10.37 9.28
C PHE A 365 11.60 10.37 7.80
N SER A 366 11.22 11.52 7.25
CA SER A 366 10.86 11.67 5.83
C SER A 366 12.01 11.28 4.91
N CYS A 367 13.23 11.70 5.22
CA CYS A 367 14.46 11.29 4.53
C CYS A 367 14.66 9.76 4.59
N PHE A 368 14.46 9.15 5.77
CA PHE A 368 14.62 7.72 5.98
C PHE A 368 13.61 6.89 5.17
N ILE A 369 12.33 7.27 5.18
CA ILE A 369 11.29 6.60 4.39
C ILE A 369 11.57 6.75 2.89
N GLY A 370 11.93 7.96 2.44
CA GLY A 370 12.35 8.22 1.07
C GLY A 370 13.54 7.35 0.65
N ALA A 371 14.55 7.23 1.51
CA ALA A 371 15.73 6.42 1.29
C ALA A 371 15.43 4.91 1.19
N ILE A 372 14.55 4.38 2.04
CA ILE A 372 14.13 2.98 1.97
C ILE A 372 13.43 2.70 0.64
N LEU A 373 12.42 3.51 0.30
CA LEU A 373 11.65 3.32 -0.93
C LEU A 373 12.52 3.50 -2.18
N GLY A 374 13.44 4.47 -2.18
CA GLY A 374 14.35 4.68 -3.28
C GLY A 374 15.28 3.47 -3.45
N LYS A 375 15.81 2.92 -2.37
CA LYS A 375 16.64 1.71 -2.39
C LYS A 375 15.88 0.51 -2.97
N ILE A 376 14.64 0.26 -2.52
CA ILE A 376 13.78 -0.83 -3.02
C ILE A 376 13.42 -0.59 -4.49
N ASN A 377 13.08 0.65 -4.89
CA ASN A 377 12.83 1.00 -6.29
C ASN A 377 14.04 0.70 -7.18
N GLY A 378 15.26 0.96 -6.69
CA GLY A 378 16.50 0.62 -7.38
C GLY A 378 16.68 -0.88 -7.63
N PHE A 379 16.13 -1.75 -6.78
CA PHE A 379 16.18 -3.20 -7.00
C PHE A 379 15.47 -3.63 -8.28
N LYS A 380 14.37 -2.97 -8.68
CA LYS A 380 13.69 -3.29 -9.94
C LYS A 380 14.63 -3.19 -11.15
N LYS A 381 15.48 -2.17 -11.18
CA LYS A 381 16.46 -1.94 -12.25
C LYS A 381 17.67 -2.86 -12.13
N LYS A 382 18.10 -3.16 -10.90
CA LYS A 382 19.27 -4.00 -10.62
C LYS A 382 19.07 -5.48 -10.99
N TYR A 383 17.86 -6.01 -10.81
CA TYR A 383 17.55 -7.43 -10.98
C TYR A 383 16.79 -7.74 -12.29
N ILE A 384 16.93 -6.87 -13.30
CA ILE A 384 16.33 -7.10 -14.62
C ILE A 384 16.82 -8.43 -15.21
N HIS A 385 15.90 -9.29 -15.66
CA HIS A 385 16.19 -10.65 -16.15
C HIS A 385 16.79 -11.62 -15.11
N SER A 386 16.59 -11.42 -13.79
CA SER A 386 17.01 -12.38 -12.74
C SER A 386 16.12 -13.63 -12.69
N SER A 387 16.44 -14.62 -11.85
CA SER A 387 15.59 -15.80 -11.57
C SER A 387 14.15 -15.44 -11.22
N ALA A 388 13.18 -16.35 -11.45
CA ALA A 388 11.77 -16.03 -11.20
C ALA A 388 11.50 -15.84 -9.70
N VAL A 389 12.23 -16.56 -8.83
CA VAL A 389 12.30 -16.28 -7.38
C VAL A 389 12.63 -14.80 -7.12
N ALA A 390 13.77 -14.31 -7.61
CA ALA A 390 14.23 -12.95 -7.31
C ALA A 390 13.23 -11.90 -7.83
N VAL A 391 12.68 -12.12 -9.03
CA VAL A 391 11.67 -11.24 -9.61
C VAL A 391 10.40 -11.21 -8.76
N ALA A 392 9.91 -12.37 -8.32
CA ALA A 392 8.70 -12.47 -7.51
C ALA A 392 8.84 -11.74 -6.16
N PHE A 393 9.95 -11.97 -5.46
CA PHE A 393 10.22 -11.33 -4.17
C PHE A 393 10.44 -9.82 -4.29
N ILE A 394 11.16 -9.35 -5.30
CA ILE A 394 11.36 -7.90 -5.50
C ILE A 394 10.05 -7.22 -5.88
N SER A 395 9.23 -7.86 -6.71
CA SER A 395 7.93 -7.30 -7.12
C SER A 395 6.99 -7.18 -5.93
N ALA A 396 6.88 -8.24 -5.12
CA ALA A 396 6.10 -8.23 -3.90
C ALA A 396 6.64 -7.19 -2.89
N LEU A 397 7.96 -7.18 -2.63
CA LEU A 397 8.61 -6.23 -1.73
C LEU A 397 8.35 -4.78 -2.16
N TYR A 398 8.49 -4.49 -3.46
CA TYR A 398 8.26 -3.15 -3.99
C TYR A 398 6.83 -2.69 -3.78
N CYS A 399 5.83 -3.44 -4.25
CA CYS A 399 4.43 -3.06 -4.10
C CYS A 399 4.03 -2.91 -2.64
N ARG A 400 4.45 -3.85 -1.78
CA ARG A 400 4.16 -3.85 -0.35
C ARG A 400 4.82 -2.68 0.38
N SER A 401 6.02 -2.30 -0.03
CA SER A 401 6.73 -1.18 0.59
C SER A 401 6.03 0.16 0.37
N LEU A 402 5.28 0.35 -0.72
CA LEU A 402 4.61 1.63 -1.02
C LEU A 402 3.58 2.04 0.03
N ALA A 403 3.00 1.07 0.75
CA ALA A 403 2.09 1.34 1.86
C ALA A 403 2.73 2.17 2.98
N ILE A 404 4.07 2.17 3.10
CA ILE A 404 4.80 2.94 4.11
C ILE A 404 4.57 4.45 4.01
N VAL A 405 4.23 4.95 2.81
CA VAL A 405 3.93 6.37 2.59
C VAL A 405 2.55 6.72 3.17
N LEU A 406 1.58 5.79 3.06
CA LEU A 406 0.21 5.98 3.56
C LEU A 406 0.09 5.66 5.06
N ASN A 407 0.80 4.64 5.53
CA ASN A 407 0.87 4.27 6.93
C ASN A 407 2.22 3.58 7.20
N PRO A 408 3.18 4.27 7.85
CA PRO A 408 4.50 3.73 8.12
C PRO A 408 4.49 2.40 8.89
N SER A 409 3.61 2.25 9.88
CA SER A 409 3.53 1.04 10.69
C SER A 409 3.11 -0.17 9.86
N VAL A 410 2.08 -0.01 9.02
CA VAL A 410 1.61 -1.05 8.11
C VAL A 410 2.66 -1.36 7.03
N GLY A 411 3.31 -0.34 6.47
CA GLY A 411 4.36 -0.52 5.47
C GLY A 411 5.57 -1.29 6.00
N ILE A 412 6.01 -1.00 7.23
CA ILE A 412 7.09 -1.74 7.91
C ILE A 412 6.69 -3.20 8.10
N ALA A 413 5.47 -3.45 8.61
CA ALA A 413 4.94 -4.80 8.80
C ALA A 413 4.96 -5.61 7.49
N TYR A 414 4.52 -5.00 6.38
CA TYR A 414 4.52 -5.68 5.08
C TYR A 414 5.92 -5.92 4.50
N ILE A 415 6.86 -5.01 4.72
CA ILE A 415 8.27 -5.23 4.33
C ILE A 415 8.83 -6.43 5.10
N ILE A 416 8.61 -6.47 6.42
CA ILE A 416 9.06 -7.55 7.29
C ILE A 416 8.45 -8.90 6.88
N ASP A 417 7.15 -8.94 6.55
CA ASP A 417 6.47 -10.16 6.10
C ASP A 417 7.18 -10.79 4.88
N VAL A 418 7.56 -9.98 3.90
CA VAL A 418 8.26 -10.47 2.70
C VAL A 418 9.65 -11.00 3.05
N PHE A 419 10.38 -10.36 3.97
CA PHE A 419 11.68 -10.83 4.43
C PHE A 419 11.59 -12.12 5.25
N ILE A 420 10.59 -12.25 6.13
CA ILE A 420 10.35 -13.49 6.91
C ILE A 420 10.14 -14.66 5.96
N ILE A 421 9.27 -14.50 4.95
CA ILE A 421 9.02 -15.55 3.96
C ILE A 421 10.28 -15.89 3.16
N LEU A 422 11.06 -14.88 2.76
CA LEU A 422 12.32 -15.10 2.04
C LEU A 422 13.33 -15.88 2.87
N ILE A 423 13.47 -15.55 4.17
CA ILE A 423 14.36 -16.25 5.10
C ILE A 423 13.90 -17.69 5.30
N LEU A 424 12.61 -17.93 5.49
CA LEU A 424 12.03 -19.27 5.64
C LEU A 424 12.37 -20.15 4.43
N ILE A 425 12.15 -19.64 3.22
CA ILE A 425 12.46 -20.37 1.97
C ILE A 425 13.95 -20.61 1.85
N TRP A 426 14.79 -19.64 2.22
CA TRP A 426 16.23 -19.79 2.19
C TRP A 426 16.73 -20.89 3.14
N ILE A 427 16.15 -21.00 4.34
CA ILE A 427 16.46 -22.08 5.30
C ILE A 427 16.11 -23.42 4.66
N ILE A 428 14.92 -23.57 4.09
CA ILE A 428 14.47 -24.81 3.44
C ILE A 428 15.37 -25.18 2.26
N ALA A 429 15.67 -24.22 1.39
CA ALA A 429 16.56 -24.42 0.25
C ALA A 429 17.98 -24.83 0.67
N SER A 430 18.46 -24.34 1.81
CA SER A 430 19.78 -24.67 2.36
C SER A 430 19.80 -26.09 2.92
N VAL A 431 18.80 -26.48 3.72
CA VAL A 431 18.66 -27.84 4.27
C VAL A 431 18.54 -28.87 3.16
N CYS A 432 17.65 -28.64 2.19
CA CYS A 432 17.47 -29.57 1.07
C CYS A 432 18.72 -29.69 0.18
N ARG A 433 19.63 -28.70 0.20
CA ARG A 433 20.90 -28.77 -0.53
C ARG A 433 21.90 -29.69 0.17
N GLU A 434 21.93 -29.71 1.49
CA GLU A 434 22.84 -30.58 2.27
C GLU A 434 22.44 -32.05 2.13
N VAL A 435 21.13 -32.35 2.17
CA VAL A 435 20.62 -33.72 1.96
C VAL A 435 21.00 -34.27 0.58
N ASN A 436 20.93 -33.45 -0.48
CA ASN A 436 21.33 -33.89 -1.82
C ASN A 436 22.85 -34.06 -2.00
N LYS A 437 23.66 -33.55 -1.07
CA LYS A 437 25.11 -33.77 -1.04
C LYS A 437 25.52 -35.00 -0.24
N SER A 438 24.68 -35.49 0.68
CA SER A 438 24.95 -36.70 1.46
C SER A 438 24.45 -37.99 0.78
N VAL A 439 23.66 -37.86 -0.29
CA VAL A 439 23.08 -38.98 -1.06
C VAL A 439 23.88 -39.28 -2.34
N ASN A 440 24.77 -38.36 -2.75
CA ASN A 440 25.78 -38.57 -3.79
C ASN A 440 27.15 -38.67 -3.14
#